data_AF-A0A2V8SF20-F1
#
_entry.id   AF-A0A2V8SF20-F1
#
_cell.length_a   1.000
_cell.length_b   1.000
_cell.length_c   1.000
_cell.angle_alpha   90.00
_cell.angle_beta   90.00
_cell.angle_gamma   90.00
#
_symmetry.space_group_name_H-M   'P 1'
#
loop_
_entity.id
_entity.type
_entity.pdbx_description
1 polymer ?
#
loop_
_entity_poly.entity_id
_entity_poly.type
_entity_poly.pdbx_seq_one_letter_code
_entity_poly.pdbx_strand_id
1 'polypeptide(L)'
;MRTKDEASFPSGKARPHRLRAGEKKVGSERRVKVRPYKSHFRKITRAFFLILLPALVAATLSLLPSRLGGGRVARAANPASGTIAQTGPVPPFAGTWTGTATGGSSANESTCVEGVNCDTFRLTVAPGDYTGKQIAIKIQWTIPTNDYDLYIHKCPTQASTNAQCNATAPAAQGQNGGAPGTFEAGAVDPGGVVAAATDYTVHAVYFTVAPDQYNGSATLESKATATRSATYVSGGINFSPSVAVKA
;
A
#
# COMPACT_ATOMS: atom_id res chain seq x y z
N MET A 1 -46.36 38.85 -2.18
CA MET A 1 -46.81 39.24 -0.83
C MET A 1 -46.40 38.12 0.11
N ARG A 2 -45.44 38.38 1.03
CA ARG A 2 -45.13 37.76 2.36
C ARG A 2 -45.31 36.23 2.55
N THR A 3 -44.45 35.44 3.19
CA THR A 3 -43.30 35.62 4.12
C THR A 3 -42.62 34.24 4.24
N LYS A 4 -41.28 34.17 4.23
CA LYS A 4 -40.40 33.67 5.33
C LYS A 4 -41.04 32.70 6.33
N ASP A 5 -40.35 31.59 6.62
CA ASP A 5 -39.88 31.27 7.98
C ASP A 5 -38.73 30.24 7.99
N GLU A 6 -37.65 30.64 8.65
CA GLU A 6 -36.51 29.87 9.11
C GLU A 6 -36.91 29.00 10.32
N ALA A 7 -36.29 27.83 10.47
CA ALA A 7 -36.23 27.14 11.75
C ALA A 7 -34.79 26.65 12.00
N SER A 8 -34.06 27.46 12.77
CA SER A 8 -32.83 27.09 13.48
C SER A 8 -33.16 26.35 14.77
N PHE A 9 -32.39 25.34 15.20
CA PHE A 9 -32.21 24.91 16.60
C PHE A 9 -31.05 23.88 16.70
N PRO A 10 -30.41 23.61 17.86
CA PRO A 10 -29.51 24.52 18.56
C PRO A 10 -28.13 23.88 18.88
N SER A 11 -27.19 24.76 19.23
CA SER A 11 -25.87 24.47 19.82
C SER A 11 -26.00 23.82 21.21
N GLY A 12 -25.37 22.66 21.40
CA GLY A 12 -25.22 21.99 22.69
C GLY A 12 -23.76 21.99 23.16
N LYS A 13 -23.42 22.90 24.08
CA LYS A 13 -22.20 22.87 24.92
C LYS A 13 -22.55 22.33 26.31
N ALA A 14 -21.86 21.30 26.78
CA ALA A 14 -21.60 20.94 28.20
C ALA A 14 -20.98 19.52 28.23
N ARG A 15 -20.02 19.11 29.05
CA ARG A 15 -19.23 19.67 30.16
C ARG A 15 -18.05 18.69 30.40
N PRO A 16 -16.96 19.11 31.08
CA PRO A 16 -15.84 18.24 31.42
C PRO A 16 -16.07 17.48 32.73
N HIS A 17 -15.70 16.20 32.77
CA HIS A 17 -15.66 15.43 34.02
C HIS A 17 -14.29 15.62 34.70
N ARG A 18 -14.39 16.17 35.91
CA ARG A 18 -13.34 16.42 36.90
C ARG A 18 -13.38 15.32 37.96
N LEU A 19 -12.25 15.18 38.68
CA LEU A 19 -12.02 14.44 39.94
C LEU A 19 -11.60 12.98 39.70
N ARG A 20 -10.55 12.45 40.33
CA ARG A 20 -10.25 12.55 41.76
C ARG A 20 -8.79 12.17 42.07
N ALA A 21 -8.23 12.85 43.06
CA ALA A 21 -6.94 12.58 43.67
C ALA A 21 -6.90 11.21 44.37
N GLY A 22 -5.71 10.61 44.40
CA GLY A 22 -5.38 9.41 45.17
C GLY A 22 -3.95 9.50 45.66
N GLU A 23 -3.78 10.19 46.78
CA GLU A 23 -2.54 10.30 47.56
C GLU A 23 -2.30 8.98 48.31
N LYS A 24 -1.12 8.36 48.16
CA LYS A 24 -0.60 7.38 49.13
C LYS A 24 0.90 7.60 49.32
N LYS A 25 1.24 8.10 50.50
CA LYS A 25 2.58 8.13 51.11
C LYS A 25 2.83 6.83 51.89
N VAL A 26 4.10 6.68 52.28
CA VAL A 26 4.68 5.73 53.26
C VAL A 26 5.04 4.39 52.62
N GLY A 27 6.28 3.90 52.61
CA GLY A 27 7.52 4.26 53.29
C GLY A 27 8.32 2.95 53.44
N SER A 28 9.65 2.99 53.34
CA SER A 28 10.58 2.07 54.04
C SER A 28 11.98 2.13 53.43
N GLU A 29 12.94 2.26 54.33
CA GLU A 29 14.36 2.46 54.14
C GLU A 29 15.07 1.25 53.51
N ARG A 30 16.07 1.51 52.67
CA ARG A 30 17.29 0.70 52.70
C ARG A 30 18.52 1.54 52.35
N ARG A 31 19.23 1.88 53.42
CA ARG A 31 20.50 2.60 53.46
C ARG A 31 21.60 1.70 52.88
N VAL A 32 22.01 1.92 51.62
CA VAL A 32 23.22 1.28 51.06
C VAL A 32 24.41 2.21 51.29
N LYS A 33 25.38 1.71 52.04
CA LYS A 33 26.58 2.39 52.53
C LYS A 33 27.69 2.24 51.48
N VAL A 34 27.89 3.25 50.63
CA VAL A 34 29.02 3.26 49.66
C VAL A 34 30.18 4.04 50.27
N ARG A 35 31.35 3.40 50.28
CA ARG A 35 32.59 3.86 50.94
C ARG A 35 33.22 5.05 50.17
N PRO A 36 33.89 5.99 50.86
CA PRO A 36 34.59 7.10 50.21
C PRO A 36 35.91 6.63 49.57
N TYR A 37 36.09 6.91 48.28
CA TYR A 37 37.39 6.77 47.62
C TYR A 37 38.19 8.06 47.81
N LYS A 38 39.37 7.92 48.44
CA LYS A 38 40.28 9.00 48.81
C LYS A 38 40.90 9.67 47.60
N SER A 39 40.92 11.00 47.63
CA SER A 39 41.73 11.84 46.75
C SER A 39 43.21 11.76 47.15
N HIS A 40 44.07 11.52 46.16
CA HIS A 40 45.49 11.82 46.27
C HIS A 40 45.87 12.85 45.21
N PHE A 41 46.04 14.07 45.72
CA PHE A 41 46.60 15.22 45.04
C PHE A 41 48.14 15.11 45.02
N ARG A 42 48.77 15.83 44.07
CA ARG A 42 50.21 16.16 43.90
C ARG A 42 50.97 15.14 43.00
N LYS A 43 51.71 15.54 41.95
CA LYS A 43 52.48 16.77 41.72
C LYS A 43 52.51 17.16 40.24
N ILE A 44 52.27 18.44 39.98
CA ILE A 44 52.56 19.13 38.72
C ILE A 44 54.06 19.46 38.71
N THR A 45 54.79 18.95 37.72
CA THR A 45 56.10 19.50 37.36
C THR A 45 56.32 19.34 35.86
N ARG A 46 56.11 20.47 35.16
CA ARG A 46 56.91 20.98 34.03
C ARG A 46 57.40 19.95 33.00
N ALA A 47 56.68 19.87 31.89
CA ALA A 47 57.28 19.81 30.56
C ALA A 47 56.25 20.34 29.55
N PHE A 48 56.20 21.67 29.42
CA PHE A 48 55.74 22.28 28.18
C PHE A 48 56.80 21.99 27.11
N PHE A 49 56.31 21.76 25.89
CA PHE A 49 56.98 21.62 24.59
C PHE A 49 56.84 20.22 23.97
N LEU A 50 56.25 20.24 22.76
CA LEU A 50 56.19 19.16 21.75
C LEU A 50 54.98 18.22 21.73
N ILE A 51 53.74 18.72 21.83
CA ILE A 51 52.60 18.07 21.13
C ILE A 51 51.62 19.15 20.63
N LEU A 52 52.00 19.85 19.57
CA LEU A 52 51.09 20.70 18.77
C LEU A 52 51.24 20.30 17.29
N LEU A 53 51.10 19.00 16.98
CA LEU A 53 51.08 18.45 15.60
C LEU A 53 50.82 16.92 15.60
N PRO A 54 49.72 16.42 16.20
CA PRO A 54 48.91 15.47 15.41
C PRO A 54 47.41 15.53 15.73
N ALA A 55 46.84 16.68 16.11
CA ALA A 55 45.39 16.80 16.34
C ALA A 55 44.59 17.20 15.08
N LEU A 56 45.23 17.25 13.89
CA LEU A 56 44.58 17.66 12.64
C LEU A 56 44.44 16.54 11.59
N VAL A 57 44.86 15.30 11.90
CA VAL A 57 44.66 14.13 11.00
C VAL A 57 43.61 13.16 11.54
N ALA A 58 43.23 13.28 12.82
CA ALA A 58 42.19 12.42 13.44
C ALA A 58 40.77 13.01 13.40
N ALA A 59 40.59 14.23 12.88
CA ALA A 59 39.28 14.93 12.83
C ALA A 59 38.74 15.15 11.40
N THR A 60 39.38 14.58 10.38
CA THR A 60 38.92 14.65 8.98
C THR A 60 38.48 13.29 8.42
N LEU A 61 38.62 12.20 9.18
CA LEU A 61 38.19 10.85 8.78
C LEU A 61 36.86 10.42 9.43
N SER A 62 36.01 11.39 9.80
CA SER A 62 34.68 11.14 10.39
C SER A 62 33.53 11.73 9.57
N LEU A 63 33.83 12.17 8.34
CA LEU A 63 32.87 12.72 7.36
C LEU A 63 32.70 11.83 6.13
N LEU A 64 32.99 10.52 6.24
CA LEU A 64 32.46 9.56 5.28
C LEU A 64 31.01 9.27 5.68
N PRO A 65 30.00 9.63 4.87
CA PRO A 65 28.65 9.18 5.14
C PRO A 65 28.66 7.65 5.06
N SER A 66 28.28 6.99 6.15
CA SER A 66 28.03 5.55 6.20
C SER A 66 26.88 5.17 5.26
N ARG A 67 27.11 5.17 3.94
CA ARG A 67 26.18 4.69 2.92
C ARG A 67 26.51 3.27 2.45
N LEU A 68 27.00 2.43 3.37
CA LEU A 68 27.15 0.99 3.16
C LEU A 68 26.20 0.17 4.05
N GLY A 69 25.12 0.79 4.53
CA GLY A 69 23.89 0.05 4.76
C GLY A 69 23.34 -0.28 3.38
N GLY A 70 23.73 -1.42 2.81
CA GLY A 70 23.11 -1.99 1.63
C GLY A 70 21.62 -2.07 1.92
N GLY A 71 20.87 -1.05 1.48
CA GLY A 71 19.43 -1.07 1.51
C GLY A 71 19.06 -2.37 0.84
N ARG A 72 18.41 -3.28 1.57
CA ARG A 72 17.79 -4.45 0.95
C ARG A 72 16.91 -3.84 -0.13
N VAL A 73 17.32 -3.96 -1.38
CA VAL A 73 16.45 -3.64 -2.50
C VAL A 73 15.28 -4.55 -2.25
N ALA A 74 14.16 -3.97 -1.81
CA ALA A 74 12.94 -4.71 -1.60
C ALA A 74 12.72 -5.46 -2.91
N ARG A 75 12.77 -6.79 -2.86
CA ARG A 75 12.64 -7.57 -4.09
C ARG A 75 11.19 -7.40 -4.52
N ALA A 76 11.02 -6.67 -5.61
CA ALA A 76 9.76 -6.55 -6.33
C ALA A 76 9.67 -7.71 -7.33
N ALA A 77 8.51 -7.87 -7.95
CA ALA A 77 8.32 -8.78 -9.09
C ALA A 77 9.41 -8.59 -10.18
N ASN A 78 9.56 -9.58 -11.07
CA ASN A 78 10.47 -9.50 -12.22
C ASN A 78 9.72 -9.68 -13.56
N PRO A 79 9.67 -8.67 -14.44
CA PRO A 79 10.10 -7.29 -14.20
C PRO A 79 9.28 -6.63 -13.08
N ALA A 80 9.82 -5.58 -12.45
CA ALA A 80 9.13 -4.89 -11.34
C ALA A 80 7.97 -4.00 -11.82
N SER A 81 7.91 -3.70 -13.11
CA SER A 81 6.87 -2.89 -13.70
C SER A 81 6.64 -3.22 -15.18
N GLY A 82 5.50 -2.75 -15.68
CA GLY A 82 5.12 -2.85 -17.08
C GLY A 82 4.09 -1.79 -17.45
N THR A 83 3.89 -1.57 -18.74
CA THR A 83 2.88 -0.64 -19.25
C THR A 83 1.89 -1.39 -20.13
N ILE A 84 0.60 -1.10 -19.98
CA ILE A 84 -0.47 -1.56 -20.85
C ILE A 84 -1.14 -0.35 -21.51
N ALA A 85 -1.38 -0.46 -22.81
CA ALA A 85 -2.09 0.52 -23.61
C ALA A 85 -3.39 -0.08 -24.15
N GLN A 86 -4.12 0.73 -24.90
CA GLN A 86 -5.37 0.42 -25.61
C GLN A 86 -5.31 -0.82 -26.51
N THR A 87 -4.09 -1.16 -26.95
CA THR A 87 -3.77 -2.26 -27.86
C THR A 87 -3.16 -3.46 -27.13
N GLY A 88 -3.05 -3.41 -25.80
CA GLY A 88 -2.43 -4.45 -24.97
C GLY A 88 -1.09 -4.03 -24.37
N PRO A 89 -0.27 -5.00 -23.89
CA PRO A 89 1.03 -4.73 -23.29
C PRO A 89 1.98 -3.95 -24.21
N VAL A 90 2.74 -3.02 -23.64
CA VAL A 90 3.68 -2.16 -24.36
C VAL A 90 5.11 -2.67 -24.14
N PRO A 91 5.87 -2.96 -25.22
CA PRO A 91 7.27 -3.36 -25.11
C PRO A 91 8.11 -2.38 -24.27
N PRO A 92 9.05 -2.88 -23.44
CA PRO A 92 9.53 -4.26 -23.38
C PRO A 92 8.66 -5.20 -22.52
N PHE A 93 7.56 -4.72 -21.93
CA PHE A 93 6.67 -5.56 -21.14
C PHE A 93 5.79 -6.42 -22.05
N ALA A 94 5.92 -7.74 -21.93
CA ALA A 94 5.17 -8.72 -22.73
C ALA A 94 3.82 -9.11 -22.12
N GLY A 95 3.36 -8.41 -21.08
CA GLY A 95 2.12 -8.75 -20.38
C GLY A 95 2.29 -9.72 -19.23
N THR A 96 3.52 -10.13 -18.90
CA THR A 96 3.80 -11.13 -17.86
C THR A 96 4.95 -10.73 -16.94
N TRP A 97 4.91 -11.20 -15.69
CA TRP A 97 5.99 -11.08 -14.71
C TRP A 97 6.04 -12.33 -13.82
N THR A 98 7.11 -12.49 -13.05
CA THR A 98 7.24 -13.54 -12.03
C THR A 98 7.36 -12.90 -10.66
N GLY A 99 6.83 -13.54 -9.63
CA GLY A 99 7.21 -13.20 -8.27
C GLY A 99 8.72 -13.40 -8.06
N THR A 100 9.23 -12.95 -6.91
CA THR A 100 10.63 -13.15 -6.53
C THR A 100 10.84 -13.62 -5.10
N ALA A 101 9.81 -13.53 -4.25
CA ALA A 101 9.87 -14.11 -2.91
C ALA A 101 9.79 -15.64 -2.99
N THR A 102 10.61 -16.32 -2.18
CA THR A 102 10.83 -17.77 -2.21
C THR A 102 9.74 -18.59 -1.51
N GLY A 103 8.70 -17.95 -0.98
CA GLY A 103 7.73 -18.57 -0.08
C GLY A 103 7.62 -17.79 1.23
N GLY A 104 6.67 -18.17 2.08
CA GLY A 104 6.45 -17.49 3.35
C GLY A 104 5.02 -17.59 3.84
N SER A 105 4.74 -16.89 4.92
CA SER A 105 3.38 -16.75 5.45
C SER A 105 3.16 -15.32 5.90
N SER A 106 1.96 -14.82 5.61
CA SER A 106 1.46 -13.52 6.01
C SER A 106 -0.04 -13.67 6.28
N ALA A 107 -0.55 -13.05 7.35
CA ALA A 107 -1.97 -13.19 7.67
C ALA A 107 -2.87 -12.37 6.72
N ASN A 108 -2.29 -11.36 6.08
CA ASN A 108 -2.92 -10.45 5.11
C ASN A 108 -1.88 -9.41 4.65
N GLU A 109 -2.29 -8.58 3.68
CA GLU A 109 -1.49 -7.49 3.11
C GLU A 109 -0.80 -6.56 4.15
N SER A 110 -1.46 -6.23 5.27
CA SER A 110 -0.90 -5.30 6.26
C SER A 110 0.27 -5.88 7.08
N THR A 111 0.42 -7.20 7.08
CA THR A 111 1.46 -7.92 7.83
C THR A 111 2.57 -8.46 6.92
N CYS A 112 2.47 -8.24 5.62
CA CYS A 112 3.46 -8.69 4.67
C CYS A 112 4.67 -7.74 4.62
N VAL A 113 5.82 -8.28 4.21
CA VAL A 113 7.09 -7.60 4.07
C VAL A 113 7.58 -7.85 2.64
N GLU A 114 7.69 -6.77 1.88
CA GLU A 114 8.09 -6.78 0.47
C GLU A 114 9.41 -7.54 0.26
N GLY A 115 9.40 -8.48 -0.69
CA GLY A 115 10.51 -9.36 -1.03
C GLY A 115 10.79 -10.47 -0.02
N VAL A 116 9.94 -10.64 1.01
CA VAL A 116 10.02 -11.74 1.99
C VAL A 116 8.81 -12.66 1.84
N ASN A 117 7.60 -12.13 2.05
CA ASN A 117 6.34 -12.87 1.96
C ASN A 117 5.27 -12.07 1.18
N CYS A 118 5.70 -11.12 0.37
CA CYS A 118 4.90 -10.50 -0.67
C CYS A 118 5.80 -9.88 -1.74
N ASP A 119 5.24 -9.72 -2.94
CA ASP A 119 5.88 -9.03 -4.07
C ASP A 119 4.89 -8.01 -4.67
N THR A 120 5.39 -6.85 -5.05
CA THR A 120 4.64 -5.83 -5.79
C THR A 120 5.13 -5.75 -7.24
N PHE A 121 4.19 -5.81 -8.18
CA PHE A 121 4.37 -5.42 -9.59
C PHE A 121 3.64 -4.09 -9.85
N ARG A 122 4.29 -3.15 -10.53
CA ARG A 122 3.67 -1.86 -10.86
C ARG A 122 3.22 -1.79 -12.32
N LEU A 123 1.91 -1.67 -12.53
CA LEU A 123 1.31 -1.58 -13.85
C LEU A 123 0.93 -0.13 -14.18
N THR A 124 1.50 0.42 -15.23
CA THR A 124 1.08 1.72 -15.78
C THR A 124 0.05 1.51 -16.89
N VAL A 125 -1.10 2.17 -16.78
CA VAL A 125 -2.12 2.25 -17.83
C VAL A 125 -1.87 3.53 -18.62
N ALA A 126 -1.49 3.39 -19.89
CA ALA A 126 -1.24 4.53 -20.77
C ALA A 126 -2.55 5.26 -21.12
N PRO A 127 -2.49 6.57 -21.46
CA PRO A 127 -3.66 7.31 -21.92
C PRO A 127 -4.37 6.65 -23.11
N GLY A 128 -5.69 6.80 -23.19
CA GLY A 128 -6.51 6.27 -24.27
C GLY A 128 -7.98 6.00 -23.90
N ASP A 129 -8.82 5.65 -24.88
CA ASP A 129 -10.22 5.24 -24.69
C ASP A 129 -10.43 3.73 -24.42
N TYR A 130 -10.58 3.35 -23.16
CA TYR A 130 -10.81 1.97 -22.73
C TYR A 130 -12.30 1.62 -22.64
N THR A 131 -13.17 2.34 -23.34
CA THR A 131 -14.61 2.07 -23.34
C THR A 131 -14.91 0.63 -23.74
N GLY A 132 -15.67 -0.07 -22.90
CA GLY A 132 -16.00 -1.49 -23.10
C GLY A 132 -14.83 -2.45 -22.90
N LYS A 133 -13.72 -2.01 -22.29
CA LYS A 133 -12.55 -2.83 -21.99
C LYS A 133 -12.27 -2.87 -20.49
N GLN A 134 -11.57 -3.90 -20.06
CA GLN A 134 -11.04 -4.04 -18.71
C GLN A 134 -9.63 -4.60 -18.78
N ILE A 135 -8.84 -4.37 -17.74
CA ILE A 135 -7.52 -4.98 -17.61
C ILE A 135 -7.66 -6.17 -16.67
N ALA A 136 -7.55 -7.36 -17.23
CA ALA A 136 -7.57 -8.61 -16.48
C ALA A 136 -6.17 -8.90 -15.94
N ILE A 137 -6.08 -9.09 -14.64
CA ILE A 137 -4.85 -9.38 -13.89
C ILE A 137 -5.02 -10.76 -13.26
N LYS A 138 -4.01 -11.61 -13.45
CA LYS A 138 -3.99 -12.95 -12.89
C LYS A 138 -2.61 -13.25 -12.34
N ILE A 139 -2.55 -13.93 -11.19
CA ILE A 139 -1.37 -14.65 -10.73
C ILE A 139 -1.69 -16.13 -10.71
N GLN A 140 -0.72 -16.98 -11.03
CA GLN A 140 -0.89 -18.43 -11.05
C GLN A 140 0.37 -19.14 -10.59
N TRP A 141 0.21 -20.29 -9.94
CA TRP A 141 1.29 -21.06 -9.33
C TRP A 141 1.07 -22.55 -9.54
N THR A 142 2.02 -23.39 -9.08
CA THR A 142 2.01 -24.82 -9.42
C THR A 142 1.40 -25.67 -8.32
N ILE A 143 1.66 -25.32 -7.05
CA ILE A 143 1.30 -26.15 -5.90
C ILE A 143 -0.12 -25.80 -5.41
N PRO A 144 -1.13 -26.68 -5.52
CA PRO A 144 -2.51 -26.34 -5.19
C PRO A 144 -2.75 -26.03 -3.70
N THR A 145 -1.87 -26.49 -2.81
CA THR A 145 -1.95 -26.22 -1.37
C THR A 145 -1.27 -24.90 -0.99
N ASN A 146 -0.56 -24.25 -1.91
CA ASN A 146 -0.07 -22.89 -1.68
C ASN A 146 -1.23 -21.92 -1.81
N ASP A 147 -1.19 -20.90 -0.97
CA ASP A 147 -2.20 -19.86 -0.91
C ASP A 147 -1.55 -18.49 -1.10
N TYR A 148 -1.79 -17.90 -2.26
CA TYR A 148 -1.41 -16.53 -2.55
C TYR A 148 -2.67 -15.69 -2.63
N ASP A 149 -2.67 -14.54 -1.97
CA ASP A 149 -3.73 -13.55 -2.12
C ASP A 149 -3.31 -12.48 -3.14
N LEU A 150 -4.28 -12.01 -3.92
CA LEU A 150 -4.09 -10.94 -4.91
C LEU A 150 -4.83 -9.67 -4.48
N TYR A 151 -4.09 -8.56 -4.40
CA TYR A 151 -4.64 -7.22 -4.18
C TYR A 151 -4.20 -6.31 -5.33
N ILE A 152 -5.13 -5.55 -5.90
CA ILE A 152 -4.84 -4.60 -6.96
C ILE A 152 -5.27 -3.21 -6.49
N HIS A 153 -4.31 -2.30 -6.37
CA HIS A 153 -4.55 -0.96 -5.85
C HIS A 153 -4.36 0.08 -6.94
N LYS A 154 -5.20 1.11 -6.93
CA LYS A 154 -5.00 2.28 -7.80
C LYS A 154 -4.10 3.28 -7.08
N CYS A 155 -3.02 3.69 -7.71
CA CYS A 155 -2.16 4.71 -7.14
C CYS A 155 -2.87 6.07 -7.11
N PRO A 156 -2.77 6.84 -6.00
CA PRO A 156 -3.33 8.20 -5.94
C PRO A 156 -2.78 9.12 -7.02
N THR A 157 -1.49 8.99 -7.32
CA THR A 157 -0.80 9.72 -8.39
C THR A 157 0.33 8.85 -8.97
N GLN A 158 0.85 9.16 -10.15
CA GLN A 158 2.04 8.47 -10.68
C GLN A 158 3.32 8.71 -9.86
N ALA A 159 3.37 9.76 -9.03
CA ALA A 159 4.50 9.99 -8.14
C ALA A 159 4.44 9.13 -6.87
N SER A 160 3.33 8.43 -6.63
CA SER A 160 3.15 7.60 -5.43
C SER A 160 4.16 6.44 -5.39
N THR A 161 4.66 6.12 -4.21
CA THR A 161 5.44 4.91 -3.95
C THR A 161 4.53 3.68 -3.93
N ASN A 162 5.09 2.47 -4.07
CA ASN A 162 4.30 1.24 -3.97
C ASN A 162 3.55 1.15 -2.64
N ALA A 163 4.21 1.52 -1.52
CA ALA A 163 3.57 1.55 -0.21
C ALA A 163 2.39 2.55 -0.14
N GLN A 164 2.48 3.69 -0.82
CA GLN A 164 1.37 4.65 -0.88
C GLN A 164 0.21 4.13 -1.75
N CYS A 165 0.50 3.40 -2.82
CA CYS A 165 -0.55 2.74 -3.62
C CYS A 165 -1.22 1.62 -2.81
N ASN A 166 -0.44 0.73 -2.18
CA ASN A 166 -0.93 -0.40 -1.38
C ASN A 166 -1.68 0.02 -0.11
N ALA A 167 -1.59 1.30 0.30
CA ALA A 167 -2.36 1.85 1.40
C ALA A 167 -3.77 2.34 0.98
N THR A 168 -4.10 2.30 -0.31
CA THR A 168 -5.46 2.62 -0.79
C THR A 168 -6.41 1.43 -0.62
N ALA A 169 -7.70 1.66 -0.81
CA ALA A 169 -8.63 0.54 -0.89
C ALA A 169 -8.37 -0.26 -2.19
N PRO A 170 -8.36 -1.60 -2.15
CA PRO A 170 -8.19 -2.40 -3.36
C PRO A 170 -9.25 -2.03 -4.41
N ALA A 171 -8.78 -1.70 -5.62
CA ALA A 171 -9.64 -1.52 -6.78
C ALA A 171 -10.19 -2.87 -7.28
N ALA A 172 -9.45 -3.95 -7.05
CA ALA A 172 -9.88 -5.33 -7.25
C ALA A 172 -9.08 -6.26 -6.33
N GLN A 173 -9.62 -7.46 -6.10
CA GLN A 173 -8.98 -8.52 -5.30
C GLN A 173 -9.16 -9.87 -6.00
N GLY A 174 -8.35 -10.85 -5.60
CA GLY A 174 -8.48 -12.25 -5.98
C GLY A 174 -9.88 -12.81 -5.70
N GLN A 175 -10.28 -13.81 -6.49
CA GLN A 175 -11.60 -14.43 -6.48
C GLN A 175 -11.58 -15.93 -6.19
N ASN A 176 -10.41 -16.58 -6.15
CA ASN A 176 -10.31 -18.03 -5.98
C ASN A 176 -10.58 -18.46 -4.53
N GLY A 177 -10.46 -17.54 -3.56
CA GLY A 177 -10.97 -17.73 -2.20
C GLY A 177 -10.08 -18.58 -1.31
N GLY A 178 -8.80 -18.69 -1.67
CA GLY A 178 -7.75 -19.40 -0.92
C GLY A 178 -7.43 -20.80 -1.43
N ALA A 179 -6.63 -21.54 -0.66
CA ALA A 179 -6.29 -22.92 -0.96
C ALA A 179 -7.44 -23.92 -0.63
N PRO A 180 -7.65 -24.98 -1.44
CA PRO A 180 -6.83 -25.37 -2.59
C PRO A 180 -7.16 -24.60 -3.86
N GLY A 181 -6.13 -24.26 -4.64
CA GLY A 181 -6.24 -23.60 -5.94
C GLY A 181 -4.87 -23.23 -6.50
N THR A 182 -4.82 -22.79 -7.75
CA THR A 182 -3.54 -22.51 -8.45
C THR A 182 -3.53 -21.16 -9.14
N PHE A 183 -4.48 -20.29 -8.82
CA PHE A 183 -4.51 -18.94 -9.35
C PHE A 183 -5.34 -18.00 -8.47
N GLU A 184 -5.04 -16.70 -8.58
CA GLU A 184 -5.94 -15.63 -8.21
C GLU A 184 -6.12 -14.71 -9.42
N ALA A 185 -7.31 -14.16 -9.59
CA ALA A 185 -7.60 -13.24 -10.70
C ALA A 185 -8.50 -12.10 -10.23
N GLY A 186 -8.30 -10.93 -10.83
CA GLY A 186 -9.13 -9.75 -10.66
C GLY A 186 -9.05 -8.87 -11.91
N ALA A 187 -10.03 -8.00 -12.10
CA ALA A 187 -10.03 -7.07 -13.23
C ALA A 187 -10.24 -5.64 -12.74
N VAL A 188 -9.50 -4.70 -13.33
CA VAL A 188 -9.72 -3.27 -13.13
C VAL A 188 -10.31 -2.65 -14.38
N ASP A 189 -11.31 -1.81 -14.20
CA ASP A 189 -11.89 -1.00 -15.27
C ASP A 189 -11.28 0.40 -15.22
N PRO A 190 -10.51 0.83 -16.25
CA PRO A 190 -10.00 2.20 -16.32
C PRO A 190 -11.09 3.27 -16.44
N GLY A 191 -12.31 2.90 -16.82
CA GLY A 191 -13.49 3.78 -16.79
C GLY A 191 -13.76 4.56 -18.07
N GLY A 192 -13.35 4.05 -19.23
CA GLY A 192 -13.48 4.74 -20.52
C GLY A 192 -12.24 5.54 -20.88
N VAL A 193 -12.38 6.84 -21.13
CA VAL A 193 -11.26 7.71 -21.56
C VAL A 193 -10.33 8.04 -20.39
N VAL A 194 -9.11 7.52 -20.46
CA VAL A 194 -7.99 7.82 -19.57
C VAL A 194 -7.18 8.97 -20.18
N ALA A 195 -7.35 10.17 -19.64
CA ALA A 195 -6.69 11.38 -20.15
C ALA A 195 -5.19 11.47 -19.83
N ALA A 196 -4.76 10.86 -18.72
CA ALA A 196 -3.37 10.84 -18.28
C ALA A 196 -3.02 9.44 -17.74
N ALA A 197 -1.75 9.08 -17.86
CA ALA A 197 -1.28 7.77 -17.44
C ALA A 197 -1.61 7.54 -15.95
N THR A 198 -2.10 6.34 -15.65
CA THR A 198 -2.60 5.97 -14.32
C THR A 198 -1.89 4.70 -13.87
N ASP A 199 -1.33 4.72 -12.66
CA ASP A 199 -0.60 3.58 -12.13
C ASP A 199 -1.48 2.74 -11.20
N TYR A 200 -1.25 1.43 -11.24
CA TYR A 200 -1.78 0.44 -10.32
C TYR A 200 -0.63 -0.37 -9.74
N THR A 201 -0.79 -0.87 -8.52
CA THR A 201 0.07 -1.92 -7.97
C THR A 201 -0.70 -3.23 -7.92
N VAL A 202 -0.03 -4.30 -8.34
CA VAL A 202 -0.47 -5.67 -8.19
C VAL A 202 0.37 -6.28 -7.09
N HIS A 203 -0.24 -6.53 -5.95
CA HIS A 203 0.43 -6.97 -4.75
C HIS A 203 0.02 -8.42 -4.45
N ALA A 204 0.98 -9.32 -4.60
CA ALA A 204 0.80 -10.74 -4.34
C ALA A 204 1.29 -11.03 -2.91
N VAL A 205 0.38 -11.43 -2.03
CA VAL A 205 0.67 -11.75 -0.63
C VAL A 205 0.76 -13.25 -0.47
N TYR A 206 1.79 -13.71 0.23
CA TYR A 206 2.06 -15.13 0.41
C TYR A 206 1.38 -15.55 1.71
N PHE A 207 0.10 -15.93 1.65
CA PHE A 207 -0.68 -16.27 2.84
C PHE A 207 -0.09 -17.48 3.55
N THR A 208 0.01 -18.60 2.81
CA THR A 208 0.73 -19.80 3.22
C THR A 208 1.35 -20.45 2.00
N VAL A 209 2.65 -20.25 1.80
CA VAL A 209 3.36 -20.62 0.58
C VAL A 209 4.64 -21.38 0.91
N ALA A 210 4.69 -22.66 0.59
CA ALA A 210 5.94 -23.43 0.49
C ALA A 210 6.73 -22.97 -0.76
N PRO A 211 8.04 -23.28 -0.88
CA PRO A 211 8.84 -22.81 -2.00
C PRO A 211 8.22 -23.06 -3.38
N ASP A 212 7.75 -21.99 -4.00
CA ASP A 212 7.07 -21.91 -5.30
C ASP A 212 7.15 -20.46 -5.80
N GLN A 213 6.95 -20.26 -7.09
CA GLN A 213 6.94 -18.95 -7.70
C GLN A 213 5.68 -18.75 -8.52
N TYR A 214 4.91 -17.73 -8.16
CA TYR A 214 3.78 -17.33 -8.99
C TYR A 214 4.27 -16.66 -10.29
N ASN A 215 3.48 -16.83 -11.34
CA ASN A 215 3.59 -16.13 -12.61
C ASN A 215 2.38 -15.20 -12.75
N GLY A 216 2.64 -13.92 -12.93
CA GLY A 216 1.64 -12.89 -13.14
C GLY A 216 1.42 -12.58 -14.61
N SER A 217 0.20 -12.16 -14.95
CA SER A 217 -0.16 -11.65 -16.27
C SER A 217 -1.14 -10.49 -16.17
N ALA A 218 -1.00 -9.52 -17.08
CA ALA A 218 -1.91 -8.41 -17.30
C ALA A 218 -2.28 -8.36 -18.79
N THR A 219 -3.57 -8.47 -19.08
CA THR A 219 -4.11 -8.48 -20.44
C THR A 219 -5.28 -7.50 -20.57
N LEU A 220 -5.50 -7.02 -21.78
CA LEU A 220 -6.64 -6.16 -22.09
C LEU A 220 -7.75 -7.00 -22.70
N GLU A 221 -8.92 -7.00 -22.08
CA GLU A 221 -10.06 -7.82 -22.49
C GLU A 221 -11.29 -6.95 -22.73
N SER A 222 -12.24 -7.47 -23.50
CA SER A 222 -13.57 -6.88 -23.58
C SER A 222 -14.26 -7.01 -22.23
N LYS A 223 -14.74 -5.90 -21.69
CA LYS A 223 -15.57 -5.90 -20.49
C LYS A 223 -16.93 -6.50 -20.86
N ALA A 224 -17.33 -7.56 -20.16
CA ALA A 224 -18.66 -8.12 -20.34
C ALA A 224 -19.71 -7.02 -20.08
N THR A 225 -20.51 -6.70 -21.10
CA THR A 225 -21.62 -5.78 -20.94
C THR A 225 -22.69 -6.52 -20.16
N ALA A 226 -23.06 -6.03 -18.98
CA ALA A 226 -24.18 -6.58 -18.23
C ALA A 226 -25.41 -6.59 -19.16
N THR A 227 -25.82 -7.77 -19.61
CA THR A 227 -27.03 -7.93 -20.41
C THR A 227 -28.19 -7.63 -19.47
N ARG A 228 -28.80 -6.46 -19.62
CA ARG A 228 -30.05 -6.17 -18.93
C ARG A 228 -31.14 -6.95 -19.65
N SER A 229 -31.54 -8.09 -19.12
CA SER A 229 -32.79 -8.73 -19.53
C SER A 229 -33.93 -7.82 -19.08
N ALA A 230 -34.54 -7.12 -20.04
CA ALA A 230 -35.79 -6.41 -19.79
C ALA A 230 -36.87 -7.48 -19.61
N THR A 231 -37.36 -7.64 -18.38
CA THR A 231 -38.55 -8.45 -18.13
C THR A 231 -39.76 -7.63 -18.58
N TYR A 232 -40.23 -7.84 -19.80
CA TYR A 232 -41.50 -7.28 -20.25
C TYR A 232 -42.62 -8.03 -19.55
N VAL A 233 -43.38 -7.32 -18.72
CA VAL A 233 -44.64 -7.85 -18.19
C VAL A 233 -45.64 -7.90 -19.35
N SER A 234 -46.23 -9.07 -19.61
CA SER A 234 -47.33 -9.22 -20.55
C SER A 234 -48.47 -8.29 -20.11
N GLY A 235 -48.78 -7.27 -20.91
CA GLY A 235 -49.76 -6.23 -20.58
C GLY A 235 -49.32 -4.81 -20.94
N GLY A 236 -48.02 -4.59 -21.20
CA GLY A 236 -47.49 -3.27 -21.58
C GLY A 236 -47.49 -2.27 -20.42
N ILE A 237 -46.70 -1.20 -20.57
CA ILE A 237 -46.75 -0.05 -19.67
C ILE A 237 -47.70 0.95 -20.34
N ASN A 238 -48.88 1.18 -19.76
CA ASN A 238 -49.81 2.19 -20.28
C ASN A 238 -49.23 3.58 -20.00
N PHE A 239 -48.83 4.28 -21.07
CA PHE A 239 -48.52 5.70 -20.98
C PHE A 239 -49.83 6.50 -21.10
N SER A 240 -50.03 7.47 -20.21
CA SER A 240 -51.13 8.43 -20.34
C SER A 240 -51.03 9.16 -21.68
N PRO A 241 -52.14 9.45 -22.36
CA PRO A 241 -52.11 10.24 -23.58
C PRO A 241 -51.48 11.61 -23.30
N SER A 242 -50.44 11.95 -24.08
CA SER A 242 -49.84 13.28 -24.06
C SER A 242 -50.85 14.29 -24.60
N VAL A 243 -51.26 15.25 -23.77
CA VAL A 243 -52.13 16.35 -24.19
C VAL A 243 -51.24 17.48 -24.71
N ALA A 244 -51.36 17.80 -25.99
CA ALA A 244 -50.78 19.03 -26.53
C ALA A 244 -51.56 20.22 -25.97
N VAL A 245 -50.93 21.01 -25.10
CA VAL A 245 -51.50 22.30 -24.67
C VAL A 245 -51.25 23.30 -25.78
N LYS A 246 -52.33 23.88 -26.32
CA LYS A 246 -52.27 24.95 -27.31
C LYS A 246 -51.91 26.26 -26.60
N ALA A 247 -50.93 26.98 -27.15
CA ALA A 247 -50.49 28.29 -26.67
C ALA A 247 -51.59 29.35 -26.80
#